data_AF-A0A410DTF3-F1
#
_entry.id   AF-A0A410DTF3-F1
#
_cell.length_a   1.000
_cell.length_b   1.000
_cell.length_c   1.000
_cell.angle_alpha   90.00
_cell.angle_beta   90.00
_cell.angle_gamma   90.00
#
_symmetry.space_group_name_H-M   'P 1'
#
loop_
_entity.id
_entity.type
_entity.pdbx_description
1 polymer ?
#
loop_
_entity_poly.entity_id
_entity_poly.type
_entity_poly.pdbx_seq_one_letter_code
_entity_poly.pdbx_strand_id
1 'polypeptide(L)'
;MDNSKYEIKMNRYPEDIIVEAWQKADKTQETVEINSSELDFSVEIDGHENISNDMVVSFLMYIEEADNIVQEFCKNTFEQGKFDIRNYMVSLSWITFEKDKVVMGYWGDFVNIELRALFSMKNGVWEKIEIYYQ
;
A
#
# COMPACT_ATOMS: atom_id res chain seq x y z
N MET A 1 -9.20 -23.98 15.80
CA MET A 1 -9.97 -22.97 15.05
C MET A 1 -9.68 -23.21 13.58
N ASP A 2 -10.71 -23.24 12.75
CA ASP A 2 -10.57 -23.41 11.31
C ASP A 2 -10.02 -22.11 10.72
N ASN A 3 -8.69 -22.03 10.60
CA ASN A 3 -7.99 -20.86 10.07
C ASN A 3 -8.09 -20.77 8.53
N SER A 4 -8.81 -21.67 7.86
CA SER A 4 -8.93 -21.71 6.40
C SER A 4 -9.56 -20.46 5.76
N LYS A 5 -10.10 -19.54 6.58
CA LYS A 5 -10.75 -18.30 6.12
C LYS A 5 -9.87 -17.06 6.22
N TYR A 6 -8.74 -17.12 6.91
CA TYR A 6 -7.87 -15.97 7.15
C TYR A 6 -6.55 -16.20 6.43
N GLU A 7 -6.42 -15.55 5.27
CA GLU A 7 -5.24 -15.65 4.42
C GLU A 7 -4.77 -14.24 4.06
N ILE A 8 -3.47 -14.04 4.15
CA ILE A 8 -2.80 -12.83 3.67
C ILE A 8 -2.82 -12.85 2.13
N LYS A 9 -3.43 -11.84 1.53
CA LYS A 9 -3.67 -11.77 0.09
C LYS A 9 -2.52 -11.07 -0.61
N MET A 10 -1.96 -11.71 -1.64
CA MET A 10 -0.92 -11.16 -2.51
C MET A 10 -1.52 -10.67 -3.83
N ASN A 11 -0.77 -9.87 -4.60
CA ASN A 11 -1.12 -9.39 -5.95
C ASN A 11 -2.48 -8.68 -5.99
N ARG A 12 -2.70 -7.74 -5.05
CA ARG A 12 -4.00 -7.07 -4.84
C ARG A 12 -4.24 -5.88 -5.76
N TYR A 13 -3.18 -5.32 -6.33
CA TYR A 13 -3.22 -4.02 -7.01
C TYR A 13 -2.58 -4.10 -8.40
N PRO A 14 -3.25 -4.71 -9.39
CA PRO A 14 -2.76 -4.77 -10.77
C PRO A 14 -2.43 -3.38 -11.31
N GLU A 15 -1.26 -3.27 -11.93
CA GLU A 15 -0.68 -2.00 -12.41
C GLU A 15 -1.65 -1.24 -13.33
N ASP A 16 -2.26 -1.92 -14.30
CA ASP A 16 -3.14 -1.32 -15.30
C ASP A 16 -4.37 -0.67 -14.67
N ILE A 17 -4.99 -1.36 -13.70
CA ILE A 17 -6.17 -0.86 -12.98
C ILE A 17 -5.80 0.33 -12.09
N ILE A 18 -4.66 0.29 -11.40
CA ILE A 18 -4.24 1.38 -10.52
C ILE A 18 -3.89 2.62 -11.32
N VAL A 19 -3.12 2.47 -12.40
CA VAL A 19 -2.74 3.59 -13.25
C VAL A 19 -3.97 4.19 -13.95
N GLU A 20 -4.92 3.35 -14.40
CA GLU A 20 -6.18 3.84 -14.97
C GLU A 20 -7.02 4.60 -13.93
N ALA A 21 -7.12 4.10 -12.70
CA ALA A 21 -7.83 4.77 -11.61
C ALA A 21 -7.19 6.14 -11.31
N TRP A 22 -5.86 6.20 -11.23
CA TRP A 22 -5.13 7.46 -11.09
C TRP A 22 -5.41 8.41 -12.23
N GLN A 23 -5.36 7.97 -13.49
CA GLN A 23 -5.60 8.83 -14.66
C GLN A 23 -7.00 9.47 -14.63
N LYS A 24 -8.02 8.69 -14.23
CA LYS A 24 -9.42 9.15 -14.15
C LYS A 24 -9.70 10.04 -12.94
N ALA A 25 -8.91 9.93 -11.87
CA ALA A 25 -9.15 10.66 -10.63
C ALA A 25 -9.04 12.19 -10.80
N ASP A 26 -9.88 12.92 -10.06
CA ASP A 26 -9.84 14.38 -9.98
C ASP A 26 -8.67 14.82 -9.10
N LYS A 27 -7.67 15.47 -9.73
CA LYS A 27 -6.43 15.93 -9.08
C LYS A 27 -6.48 17.41 -8.67
N THR A 28 -7.67 18.00 -8.61
CA THR A 28 -7.84 19.39 -8.16
C THR A 28 -7.77 19.53 -6.64
N GLN A 29 -7.90 18.43 -5.91
CA GLN A 29 -7.81 18.37 -4.45
C GLN A 29 -6.39 18.00 -4.00
N GLU A 30 -6.03 18.41 -2.79
CA GLU A 30 -4.77 18.03 -2.11
C GLU A 30 -4.70 16.51 -1.95
N THR A 31 -5.77 15.91 -1.42
CA THR A 31 -5.93 14.45 -1.35
C THR A 31 -6.80 13.93 -2.49
N VAL A 32 -6.31 12.94 -3.22
CA VAL A 32 -6.97 12.31 -4.37
C VAL A 32 -7.32 10.88 -4.02
N GLU A 33 -8.60 10.52 -4.13
CA GLU A 33 -9.03 9.13 -3.94
C GLU A 33 -8.92 8.35 -5.26
N ILE A 34 -8.25 7.21 -5.23
CA ILE A 34 -8.36 6.19 -6.28
C ILE A 34 -9.14 4.99 -5.73
N ASN A 35 -10.08 4.46 -6.50
CA ASN A 35 -10.88 3.32 -6.08
C ASN A 35 -11.22 2.40 -7.25
N SER A 36 -11.57 1.16 -6.91
CA SER A 36 -12.10 0.17 -7.86
C SER A 36 -13.16 -0.67 -7.16
N SER A 37 -14.38 -0.64 -7.67
CA SER A 37 -15.46 -1.53 -7.22
C SER A 37 -15.22 -2.98 -7.63
N GLU A 38 -14.45 -3.23 -8.70
CA GLU A 38 -14.13 -4.58 -9.16
C GLU A 38 -13.17 -5.28 -8.19
N LEU A 39 -12.16 -4.54 -7.70
CA LEU A 39 -11.15 -5.05 -6.78
C LEU A 39 -11.43 -4.75 -5.30
N ASP A 40 -12.51 -4.03 -5.02
CA ASP A 40 -12.94 -3.62 -3.67
C ASP A 40 -11.84 -2.89 -2.89
N PHE A 41 -11.30 -1.80 -3.47
CA PHE A 41 -10.37 -0.92 -2.79
C PHE A 41 -10.75 0.56 -2.93
N SER A 42 -10.32 1.35 -1.95
CA SER A 42 -10.24 2.80 -1.99
C SER A 42 -8.95 3.20 -1.27
N VAL A 43 -8.12 4.01 -1.93
CA VAL A 43 -6.83 4.48 -1.43
C VAL A 43 -6.73 5.99 -1.62
N GLU A 44 -6.46 6.69 -0.55
CA GLU A 44 -6.20 8.13 -0.57
C GLU A 44 -4.74 8.40 -0.97
N ILE A 45 -4.53 9.32 -1.90
CA ILE A 45 -3.21 9.74 -2.37
C ILE A 45 -3.00 11.20 -2.01
N ASP A 46 -1.94 11.47 -1.26
CA ASP A 46 -1.59 12.80 -0.75
C ASP A 46 -0.16 13.21 -1.14
N GLY A 47 0.11 14.52 -1.16
CA GLY A 47 1.42 15.11 -1.47
C GLY A 47 1.86 14.96 -2.93
N HIS A 48 0.98 14.49 -3.81
CA HIS A 48 1.24 14.28 -5.23
C HIS A 48 1.56 15.58 -5.98
N GLU A 49 1.04 16.71 -5.51
CA GLU A 49 1.25 18.04 -6.07
C GLU A 49 2.67 18.57 -5.86
N ASN A 50 3.41 17.98 -4.92
CA ASN A 50 4.79 18.37 -4.59
C ASN A 50 5.84 17.59 -5.39
N ILE A 51 5.42 16.61 -6.20
CA ILE A 51 6.30 15.77 -7.00
C ILE A 51 5.83 15.72 -8.46
N SER A 52 6.67 15.19 -9.36
CA SER A 52 6.25 15.02 -10.76
C SER A 52 5.21 13.92 -10.89
N ASN A 53 4.24 14.10 -11.78
CA ASN A 53 3.28 13.04 -12.10
C ASN A 53 3.98 11.76 -12.61
N ASP A 54 5.11 11.88 -13.32
CA ASP A 54 5.90 10.73 -13.74
C ASP A 54 6.43 9.91 -12.55
N MET A 55 6.79 10.58 -11.44
CA MET A 55 7.22 9.91 -10.21
C MET A 55 6.04 9.23 -9.49
N VAL A 56 4.87 9.89 -9.45
CA VAL A 56 3.63 9.29 -8.93
C VAL A 56 3.31 8.03 -9.71
N VAL A 57 3.18 8.15 -11.04
CA VAL A 57 2.85 7.02 -11.93
C VAL A 57 3.89 5.91 -11.81
N SER A 58 5.18 6.26 -11.75
CA SER A 58 6.24 5.26 -11.56
C SER A 58 6.08 4.46 -10.27
N PHE A 59 5.68 5.09 -9.17
CA PHE A 59 5.39 4.36 -7.93
C PHE A 59 4.11 3.54 -8.04
N LEU A 60 3.06 4.09 -8.65
CA LEU A 60 1.80 3.39 -8.84
C LEU A 60 1.94 2.16 -9.74
N MET A 61 2.86 2.16 -10.71
CA MET A 61 3.21 0.96 -11.47
C MET A 61 3.94 -0.10 -10.60
N TYR A 62 4.62 0.35 -9.54
CA TYR A 62 5.32 -0.51 -8.59
C TYR A 62 4.45 -0.96 -7.39
N ILE A 63 3.20 -0.49 -7.29
CA ILE A 63 2.37 -0.65 -6.09
C ILE A 63 2.07 -2.11 -5.75
N GLU A 64 1.89 -2.99 -6.75
CA GLU A 64 1.65 -4.42 -6.52
C GLU A 64 2.83 -5.04 -5.78
N GLU A 65 4.04 -4.76 -6.25
CA GLU A 65 5.28 -5.25 -5.65
C GLU A 65 5.50 -4.63 -4.26
N ALA A 66 5.26 -3.33 -4.11
CA ALA A 66 5.33 -2.66 -2.82
C ALA A 66 4.37 -3.28 -1.80
N ASP A 67 3.13 -3.58 -2.22
CA ASP A 67 2.14 -4.24 -1.39
C ASP A 67 2.54 -5.67 -1.05
N ASN A 68 3.02 -6.43 -2.03
CA ASN A 68 3.52 -7.79 -1.82
C ASN A 68 4.63 -7.82 -0.75
N ILE A 69 5.56 -6.86 -0.76
CA ILE A 69 6.60 -6.73 0.27
C ILE A 69 5.98 -6.53 1.67
N VAL A 70 4.91 -5.74 1.78
CA VAL A 70 4.21 -5.51 3.05
C VAL A 70 3.45 -6.76 3.51
N GLN A 71 2.78 -7.45 2.59
CA GLN A 71 2.05 -8.68 2.90
C GLN A 71 3.01 -9.80 3.30
N GLU A 72 4.17 -9.92 2.66
CA GLU A 72 5.24 -10.83 3.08
C GLU A 72 5.80 -10.47 4.45
N PHE A 73 6.00 -9.19 4.75
CA PHE A 73 6.40 -8.75 6.09
C PHE A 73 5.38 -9.20 7.14
N CYS A 74 4.09 -9.01 6.88
CA CYS A 74 3.01 -9.42 7.77
C CYS A 74 3.00 -10.94 7.97
N LYS A 75 3.15 -11.71 6.88
CA LYS A 75 3.22 -13.18 6.91
C LYS A 75 4.41 -13.67 7.73
N ASN A 76 5.60 -13.15 7.46
CA ASN A 76 6.82 -13.52 8.17
C ASN A 76 6.72 -13.17 9.66
N THR A 77 6.13 -12.02 9.99
CA THR A 77 5.93 -11.60 11.38
C THR A 77 4.91 -12.49 12.10
N PHE A 78 3.84 -12.89 11.42
CA PHE A 78 2.89 -13.87 11.94
C PHE A 78 3.54 -15.23 12.21
N GLU A 79 4.28 -15.77 11.24
CA GLU A 79 4.92 -17.09 11.34
C GLU A 79 5.95 -17.18 12.47
N GLN A 80 6.59 -16.05 12.81
CA GLN A 80 7.56 -15.94 13.91
C GLN A 80 6.92 -15.47 15.24
N GLY A 81 5.68 -14.98 15.17
CA GLY A 81 4.98 -14.34 16.27
C GLY A 81 4.17 -15.32 17.14
N LYS A 82 3.52 -14.76 18.16
CA LYS A 82 2.58 -15.50 19.04
C LYS A 82 1.13 -15.07 18.88
N PHE A 83 0.90 -14.01 18.11
CA PHE A 83 -0.43 -13.45 17.91
C PHE A 83 -1.18 -14.15 16.79
N ASP A 84 -2.51 -14.07 16.86
CA ASP A 84 -3.42 -14.57 15.83
C ASP A 84 -3.22 -13.83 14.49
N ILE A 85 -3.38 -14.54 13.37
CA ILE A 85 -3.17 -14.01 12.01
C ILE A 85 -3.95 -12.72 11.74
N ARG A 86 -5.10 -12.52 12.38
CA ARG A 86 -5.92 -11.30 12.28
C ARG A 86 -5.20 -10.02 12.71
N ASN A 87 -4.12 -10.12 13.50
CA ASN A 87 -3.27 -8.99 13.88
C ASN A 87 -2.28 -8.59 12.76
N TYR A 88 -2.24 -9.33 11.65
CA TYR A 88 -1.31 -9.11 10.55
C TYR A 88 -2.06 -8.95 9.21
N MET A 89 -3.39 -9.01 9.22
CA MET A 89 -4.21 -8.75 8.04
C MET A 89 -4.47 -7.25 7.95
N VAL A 90 -3.89 -6.62 6.92
CA VAL A 90 -3.93 -5.18 6.75
C VAL A 90 -4.30 -4.79 5.32
N SER A 91 -5.04 -3.70 5.18
CA SER A 91 -5.47 -3.13 3.90
C SER A 91 -4.84 -1.76 3.69
N LEU A 92 -4.33 -1.52 2.48
CA LEU A 92 -3.78 -0.22 2.12
C LEU A 92 -4.91 0.81 2.16
N SER A 93 -4.69 1.90 2.89
CA SER A 93 -5.69 2.96 3.08
C SER A 93 -5.24 4.27 2.45
N TRP A 94 -3.94 4.59 2.53
CA TRP A 94 -3.43 5.84 2.02
C TRP A 94 -1.97 5.72 1.57
N ILE A 95 -1.57 6.60 0.65
CA ILE A 95 -0.22 6.78 0.15
C ILE A 95 0.11 8.27 0.21
N THR A 96 1.21 8.61 0.87
CA THR A 96 1.72 9.99 0.89
C THR A 96 3.05 10.05 0.15
N PHE A 97 3.13 10.96 -0.81
CA PHE A 97 4.36 11.28 -1.49
C PHE A 97 5.10 12.40 -0.75
N GLU A 98 6.31 12.09 -0.29
CA GLU A 98 7.24 13.06 0.28
C GLU A 98 8.42 13.29 -0.67
N LYS A 99 9.23 14.31 -0.41
CA LYS A 99 10.33 14.74 -1.30
C LYS A 99 11.27 13.60 -1.74
N ASP A 100 11.61 12.69 -0.81
CA ASP A 100 12.63 11.65 -1.03
C ASP A 100 12.11 10.23 -0.80
N LYS A 101 10.83 10.07 -0.47
CA LYS A 101 10.23 8.77 -0.14
C LYS A 101 8.72 8.76 -0.37
N VAL A 102 8.17 7.56 -0.48
CA VAL A 102 6.74 7.30 -0.46
C VAL A 102 6.40 6.54 0.81
N VAL A 103 5.33 6.97 1.49
CA VAL A 103 4.83 6.32 2.70
C VAL A 103 3.49 5.69 2.37
N MET A 104 3.37 4.38 2.56
CA MET A 104 2.12 3.64 2.45
C MET A 104 1.60 3.34 3.86
N GLY A 105 0.34 3.70 4.10
CA GLY A 105 -0.34 3.46 5.36
C GLY A 105 -1.42 2.41 5.24
N TYR A 106 -1.37 1.45 6.16
CA TYR A 106 -2.23 0.29 6.20
C TYR A 106 -3.00 0.23 7.51
N TRP A 107 -4.29 -0.09 7.44
CA TRP A 107 -5.12 -0.36 8.62
C TRP A 107 -5.36 -1.86 8.77
N GLY A 108 -5.37 -2.33 10.01
CA GLY A 108 -5.76 -3.70 10.32
C GLY A 108 -7.24 -3.98 10.02
N ASP A 109 -7.51 -5.09 9.34
CA ASP A 109 -8.88 -5.44 8.92
C ASP A 109 -9.76 -5.88 10.11
N PHE A 110 -9.13 -6.41 11.17
CA PHE A 110 -9.82 -7.02 12.32
C PHE A 110 -9.41 -6.43 13.67
N VAL A 111 -8.30 -5.71 13.70
CA VAL A 111 -7.73 -5.14 14.93
C VAL A 111 -7.32 -3.71 14.61
N ASN A 112 -7.54 -2.80 15.55
CA ASN A 112 -7.16 -1.41 15.40
C ASN A 112 -5.64 -1.25 15.52
N ILE A 113 -4.94 -1.48 14.41
CA ILE A 113 -3.50 -1.33 14.25
C ILE A 113 -3.23 -0.54 12.97
N GLU A 114 -2.19 0.27 12.99
CA GLU A 114 -1.66 0.93 11.80
C GLU A 114 -0.30 0.32 11.47
N LEU A 115 -0.06 0.02 10.20
CA LEU A 115 1.24 -0.37 9.68
C LEU A 115 1.68 0.61 8.62
N ARG A 116 2.96 0.99 8.67
CA ARG A 116 3.56 1.91 7.70
C ARG A 116 4.68 1.23 6.95
N ALA A 117 4.73 1.46 5.65
CA ALA A 117 5.80 1.01 4.77
C ALA A 117 6.39 2.19 4.02
N LEU A 118 7.71 2.33 4.08
CA LEU A 118 8.46 3.44 3.50
C LEU A 118 9.28 2.93 2.32
N PHE A 119 9.19 3.62 1.19
CA PHE A 119 9.91 3.30 -0.03
C PHE A 119 10.65 4.53 -0.56
N SER A 120 11.79 4.32 -1.21
CA SER A 120 12.53 5.41 -1.89
C SER A 120 13.07 4.94 -3.23
N MET A 121 13.16 5.86 -4.18
CA MET A 121 13.79 5.60 -5.47
C MET A 121 15.31 5.71 -5.34
N LYS A 122 16.05 4.63 -5.64
CA LYS A 122 17.52 4.63 -5.75
C LYS A 122 17.94 4.03 -7.08
N ASN A 123 18.79 4.74 -7.82
CA ASN A 123 19.28 4.30 -9.12
C ASN A 123 18.16 3.90 -10.11
N GLY A 124 17.00 4.56 -10.04
CA GLY A 124 15.84 4.29 -10.89
C GLY A 124 15.01 3.08 -10.50
N VAL A 125 15.24 2.51 -9.30
CA VAL A 125 14.47 1.40 -8.75
C VAL A 125 13.89 1.79 -7.40
N TRP A 126 12.63 1.43 -7.16
CA TRP A 126 12.00 1.58 -5.86
C TRP A 126 12.52 0.54 -4.89
N GLU A 127 12.99 0.98 -3.72
CA GLU A 127 13.49 0.13 -2.65
C GLU A 127 12.72 0.37 -1.37
N LYS A 128 12.34 -0.71 -0.68
CA LYS A 128 11.82 -0.67 0.68
C LYS A 128 12.90 -0.16 1.64
N ILE A 129 12.60 0.93 2.35
CA ILE A 129 13.42 1.45 3.45
C ILE A 129 13.10 0.70 4.74
N GLU A 130 11.83 0.74 5.16
CA GLU A 130 11.39 0.27 6.47
C GLU A 130 9.91 -0.12 6.45
N ILE A 131 9.53 -1.07 7.30
CA ILE A 131 8.14 -1.41 7.60
C ILE A 131 8.01 -1.55 9.12
N TYR A 132 7.03 -0.90 9.72
CA TYR A 132 6.79 -0.96 11.16
C TYR A 132 5.31 -0.75 11.51
N TYR A 133 4.90 -1.32 12.65
CA TYR A 133 3.61 -1.04 13.29
C TYR A 133 3.71 0.24 14.12
N GLN A 134 2.63 1.03 14.14
CA GLN A 134 2.51 2.27 14.93
C GLN A 134 1.62 2.08 16.17
#